data_AF-A0A838QL10-F1
#
_entry.id   AF-A0A838QL10-F1
#
_cell.length_a   1.000
_cell.length_b   1.000
_cell.length_c   1.000
_cell.angle_alpha   90.00
_cell.angle_beta   90.00
_cell.angle_gamma   90.00
#
_symmetry.space_group_name_H-M   'P 1'
#
loop_
_entity.id
_entity.type
_entity.pdbx_description
1 polymer ?
#
loop_
_entity_poly.entity_id
_entity_poly.type
_entity_poly.pdbx_seq_one_letter_code
_entity_poly.pdbx_strand_id
1 'polypeptide(L)' 'SLVAMPDIVGMSLSQATKIMSAAGVRVGSIDTVAGGQEPGIVLASRPSAGVGRPRGGAVALVVSRGPEPSR' A
#
# COMPACT_ATOMS: atom_id res chain seq x y z
N SER A 1 -5.10 16.45 -13.52
CA SER A 1 -3.81 15.80 -13.82
C SER A 1 -3.74 14.47 -13.11
N LEU A 2 -3.22 13.44 -13.78
CA LEU A 2 -3.03 12.10 -13.21
C LEU A 2 -1.60 11.95 -12.69
N VAL A 3 -1.44 11.15 -11.64
CA VAL A 3 -0.18 10.70 -11.05
C VAL A 3 -0.11 9.19 -11.22
N ALA A 4 1.02 8.69 -11.70
CA ALA A 4 1.25 7.25 -11.77
C ALA A 4 1.42 6.68 -10.35
N MET A 5 0.75 5.57 -10.06
CA MET A 5 0.91 4.90 -8.77
C MET A 5 2.35 4.43 -8.58
N PRO A 6 3.02 4.81 -7.49
CA PRO A 6 4.34 4.27 -7.16
C PRO A 6 4.23 2.79 -6.83
N ASP A 7 5.31 2.05 -7.10
CA ASP A 7 5.44 0.68 -6.62
C ASP A 7 5.83 0.70 -5.14
N ILE A 8 4.95 0.16 -4.31
CA ILE A 8 5.06 0.17 -2.85
C ILE A 8 4.91 -1.23 -2.24
N VAL A 9 4.75 -2.26 -3.07
CA VAL A 9 4.63 -3.64 -2.58
C VAL A 9 5.97 -4.07 -1.98
N GLY A 10 5.93 -4.76 -0.83
CA GLY A 10 7.13 -5.15 -0.08
C GLY A 10 7.71 -4.05 0.81
N MET A 11 7.19 -2.82 0.75
CA MET A 11 7.62 -1.73 1.63
C MET A 11 6.86 -1.75 2.96
N SER A 12 7.44 -1.15 4.00
CA SER A 12 6.68 -0.86 5.22
C SER A 12 5.55 0.15 4.93
N LEU A 13 4.45 0.03 5.66
CA LEU A 13 3.32 0.97 5.56
C LEU A 13 3.76 2.43 5.73
N SER A 14 4.73 2.70 6.62
CA SER A 14 5.29 4.04 6.83
C SER A 14 6.03 4.57 5.60
N GLN A 15 6.89 3.75 4.98
CA GLN A 15 7.60 4.12 3.75
C GLN A 15 6.63 4.32 2.58
N ALA A 16 5.70 3.38 2.39
CA ALA A 16 4.68 3.46 1.35
C ALA A 16 3.84 4.74 1.46
N THR A 17 3.46 5.11 2.69
CA THR A 17 2.69 6.35 2.96
C THR A 17 3.48 7.60 2.58
N LYS A 18 4.78 7.66 2.92
CA LYS A 18 5.64 8.79 2.55
C LYS A 18 5.79 8.95 1.04
N ILE A 19 6.02 7.84 0.33
CA ILE A 19 6.18 7.83 -1.13
C ILE A 19 4.89 8.25 -1.83
N MET A 20 3.74 7.70 -1.40
CA MET A 20 2.44 8.08 -1.94
C MET A 20 2.14 9.56 -1.71
N SER A 21 2.39 10.06 -0.50
CA SER A 21 2.20 11.48 -0.19
C SER A 21 3.09 12.38 -1.06
N ALA A 22 4.34 11.99 -1.29
CA ALA A 22 5.26 12.73 -2.17
C ALA A 22 4.81 12.70 -3.64
N ALA A 23 4.20 11.60 -4.10
CA ALA A 23 3.58 11.52 -5.41
C ALA A 23 2.27 12.34 -5.52
N GLY A 24 1.71 12.79 -4.39
CA GLY A 24 0.47 13.57 -4.35
C GLY A 24 -0.79 12.70 -4.38
N VAL A 25 -0.69 11.47 -3.86
CA VAL A 25 -1.82 10.54 -3.66
C VAL A 25 -1.90 10.14 -2.19
N ARG A 26 -3.07 9.73 -1.73
CA ARG A 26 -3.34 9.50 -0.30
C ARG A 26 -3.61 8.04 -0.02
N VAL A 27 -3.23 7.58 1.17
CA VAL A 27 -3.68 6.28 1.68
C VAL A 27 -5.18 6.36 1.95
N GLY A 28 -5.92 5.37 1.47
CA GLY A 28 -7.34 5.17 1.72
C GLY A 28 -7.56 4.11 2.80
N SER A 29 -8.39 3.10 2.50
CA SER A 29 -8.59 1.96 3.39
C SER A 29 -7.32 1.11 3.51
N ILE A 30 -7.12 0.53 4.70
CA ILE A 30 -6.05 -0.42 4.97
C ILE A 30 -6.70 -1.68 5.50
N ASP A 31 -6.62 -2.75 4.73
CA ASP A 31 -7.00 -4.08 5.17
C ASP A 31 -5.76 -4.82 5.66
N THR A 32 -5.90 -5.63 6.70
CA THR A 32 -4.80 -6.47 7.20
C THR A 32 -5.14 -7.93 7.01
N VAL A 33 -4.19 -8.70 6.46
CA VAL A 33 -4.33 -10.14 6.22
C VAL A 33 -3.11 -10.88 6.72
N ALA A 34 -3.28 -12.12 7.14
CA ALA A 34 -2.12 -12.96 7.40
C ALA A 34 -1.34 -13.19 6.10
N GLY A 35 -0.03 -13.19 6.20
CA GLY A 35 0.86 -13.27 5.05
C GLY A 35 2.26 -13.68 5.46
N GLY A 36 3.05 -14.18 4.50
CA GLY A 36 4.42 -14.61 4.74
C GLY A 36 5.42 -13.47 4.99
N GLN A 37 4.97 -12.21 4.95
CA GLN A 37 5.80 -11.04 5.22
C GLN A 37 5.66 -10.60 6.68
N GLU A 38 6.66 -9.88 7.18
CA GLU A 38 6.61 -9.28 8.53
C GLU A 38 5.36 -8.39 8.70
N PRO A 39 4.82 -8.30 9.93
CA PRO A 39 3.73 -7.37 10.22
C PRO A 39 4.07 -5.93 9.78
N GLY A 40 3.13 -5.26 9.11
CA GLY A 40 3.29 -3.89 8.64
C GLY A 40 3.86 -3.74 7.23
N ILE A 41 4.16 -4.83 6.52
CA ILE A 41 4.58 -4.82 5.11
C ILE A 41 3.37 -4.75 4.17
N VAL A 42 3.41 -3.87 3.18
CA VAL A 42 2.38 -3.75 2.14
C VAL A 42 2.47 -4.96 1.20
N LEU A 43 1.36 -5.69 1.10
CA LEU A 43 1.21 -6.85 0.24
C LEU A 43 0.59 -6.51 -1.11
N ALA A 44 -0.30 -5.52 -1.14
CA ALA A 44 -0.96 -5.08 -2.37
C ALA A 44 -1.49 -3.64 -2.24
N SER A 45 -1.72 -3.00 -3.38
CA SER A 45 -2.38 -1.72 -3.50
C SER A 45 -3.46 -1.74 -4.58
N ARG A 46 -4.49 -0.90 -4.40
CA ARG A 46 -5.54 -0.66 -5.40
C ARG A 46 -5.80 0.84 -5.55
N PRO A 47 -5.56 1.43 -6.74
CA PRO A 47 -5.01 0.82 -7.94
C PRO A 47 -3.57 0.29 -7.75
N SER A 48 -3.15 -0.66 -8.61
CA SER A 48 -1.78 -1.18 -8.61
C SER A 48 -0.78 -0.16 -9.14
N ALA A 49 0.51 -0.43 -8.96
CA ALA A 49 1.61 0.37 -9.49
C ALA A 49 1.44 0.68 -11.00
N GLY A 50 1.87 1.87 -11.42
CA GLY A 50 1.76 2.35 -12.80
C GLY A 50 0.38 2.83 -13.22
N VAL A 51 -0.69 2.47 -12.51
CA VAL A 51 -2.04 2.95 -12.84
C VAL A 51 -2.18 4.43 -12.48
N GLY A 52 -2.72 5.21 -13.41
CA GLY A 52 -2.94 6.64 -13.22
C GLY A 52 -4.07 6.92 -12.22
N ARG A 53 -3.82 7.86 -11.29
CA ARG A 53 -4.80 8.32 -10.31
C ARG A 53 -4.88 9.85 -10.28
N PRO A 54 -6.06 10.46 -10.10
CA PRO A 54 -6.15 11.89 -9.84
C PRO A 54 -5.30 12.28 -8.63
N ARG A 55 -4.63 13.44 -8.69
CA ARG A 55 -3.97 14.03 -7.53
C ARG A 55 -4.96 14.16 -6.36
N GLY A 56 -4.52 13.82 -5.16
CA GLY A 56 -5.34 13.75 -3.95
C GLY A 56 -6.23 12.51 -3.85
N GLY A 57 -6.26 11.66 -4.88
CA GLY A 57 -7.03 10.42 -4.88
C GLY A 57 -6.53 9.42 -3.85
N ALA A 58 -7.46 8.64 -3.30
CA ALA A 58 -7.16 7.60 -2.33
C ALA A 58 -6.75 6.26 -3.00
N VAL A 59 -5.89 5.52 -2.30
CA VAL A 59 -5.35 4.20 -2.67
C VAL A 59 -5.60 3.24 -1.52
N ALA A 60 -6.30 2.13 -1.78
CA ALA A 60 -6.51 1.10 -0.77
C ALA A 60 -5.26 0.22 -0.68
N LEU A 61 -4.87 -0.17 0.54
CA LEU A 61 -3.72 -1.03 0.81
C LEU A 61 -4.16 -2.33 1.49
N VAL A 62 -3.43 -3.41 1.18
CA VAL A 62 -3.45 -4.64 1.95
C VAL A 62 -2.10 -4.78 2.64
N VAL A 63 -2.11 -4.98 3.95
CA VAL A 63 -0.90 -5.02 4.80
C VAL A 63 -0.82 -6.35 5.53
N SER A 64 0.38 -6.89 5.65
CA SER A 64 0.63 -8.12 6.39
C SER A 64 0.42 -7.88 7.89
N ARG A 65 -0.26 -8.80 8.56
CA ARG A 65 -0.29 -8.93 10.03
C ARG A 65 0.62 -10.06 10.53
N GLY A 66 1.50 -10.57 9.67
CA GLY A 66 2.42 -11.67 9.94
C GLY A 66 1.85 -13.04 9.53
N PRO A 67 2.66 -14.11 9.67
CA PRO A 67 2.24 -15.47 9.39
C PRO A 67 1.05 -15.90 10.27
N GLU A 68 0.24 -16.84 9.77
CA GLU A 68 -0.78 -17.47 10.61
C GLU A 68 -0.13 -18.13 11.83
N PRO A 69 -0.73 -18.01 13.04
CA PRO A 69 -0.26 -18.75 14.19
C PRO A 69 -0.35 -20.26 13.88
N SER A 70 0.74 -20.98 14.06
CA SER A 70 0.70 -22.45 14.02
C SER A 70 -0.14 -22.94 15.20
N ARG A 71 -1.28 -23.57 14.90
CA ARG A 71 -2.17 -24.19 15.89
C ARG A 71 -1.58 -25.48 16.45
#